data_AF-A0A2Z5GAH4-F1
#
_entry.id   AF-A0A2Z5GAH4-F1
#
_cell.length_a   1.000
_cell.length_b   1.000
_cell.length_c   1.000
_cell.angle_alpha   90.00
_cell.angle_beta   90.00
_cell.angle_gamma   90.00
#
_symmetry.space_group_name_H-M   'P 1'
#
loop_
_entity.id
_entity.type
_entity.pdbx_description
1 polymer ?
#
loop_
_entity_poly.entity_id
_entity_poly.type
_entity_poly.pdbx_seq_one_letter_code
_entity_poly.pdbx_strand_id
1 'polypeptide(L)' 'MSIISVNGSAYTSEVLRKAILAAEKDIKPIELVVLRGDRYQMITLDYHGGLRYPSLHRVDGTPPRFDDILAPSKSPLPAM' A
#
# COMPACT_ATOMS: atom_id res chain seq x y z
N MET A 1 14.91 1.63 1.87
CA MET A 1 14.60 1.67 0.43
C MET A 1 13.50 2.70 0.25
N SER A 2 13.69 3.69 -0.62
CA SER A 2 12.72 4.76 -0.88
C SER A 2 12.57 5.01 -2.38
N ILE A 3 11.42 5.53 -2.80
CA ILE A 3 11.18 5.97 -4.18
C ILE A 3 11.59 7.44 -4.26
N ILE A 4 12.40 7.78 -5.25
CA ILE A 4 12.94 9.13 -5.46
C ILE A 4 12.24 9.81 -6.65
N SER A 5 11.91 9.05 -7.69
CA SER A 5 11.17 9.57 -8.85
C SER A 5 10.18 8.56 -9.42
N VAL A 6 9.18 9.09 -10.12
CA VAL A 6 8.14 8.36 -10.86
C VAL A 6 8.01 9.00 -12.24
N ASN A 7 8.20 8.23 -13.32
CA ASN A 7 8.15 8.69 -14.72
C ASN A 7 8.96 9.98 -14.96
N GLY A 8 10.18 10.03 -14.40
CA GLY A 8 11.08 11.17 -14.51
C GLY A 8 10.76 12.38 -13.62
N SER A 9 9.65 12.37 -12.87
CA SER A 9 9.28 13.43 -11.91
C SER A 9 9.64 13.06 -10.49
N ALA A 10 10.02 14.03 -9.65
CA ALA A 10 10.29 13.80 -8.24
C ALA A 10 9.08 13.15 -7.53
N TYR A 11 9.35 12.20 -6.64
CA TYR A 11 8.32 11.45 -5.94
C TYR A 11 7.46 12.36 -5.04
N THR A 12 6.14 12.29 -5.23
CA THR A 12 5.12 12.65 -4.24
C THR A 12 3.99 11.61 -4.28
N SER A 13 3.15 11.58 -3.24
CA SER A 13 1.95 10.72 -3.21
C SER A 13 1.02 10.96 -4.41
N GLU A 14 0.86 12.21 -4.81
CA GLU A 14 -0.02 12.63 -5.90
C GLU A 14 0.56 12.22 -7.25
N VAL A 15 1.88 12.36 -7.45
CA VAL A 15 2.55 11.95 -8.68
C VAL A 15 2.43 10.43 -8.87
N LEU A 16 2.72 9.65 -7.82
CA LEU A 16 2.57 8.20 -7.90
C LEU A 16 1.12 7.79 -8.17
N ARG A 17 0.15 8.40 -7.49
CA ARG A 17 -1.27 8.12 -7.70
C ARG A 17 -1.70 8.41 -9.14
N LYS A 18 -1.26 9.53 -9.72
CA LYS A 18 -1.53 9.89 -11.12
C LYS A 18 -0.89 8.90 -12.09
N ALA A 19 0.35 8.48 -11.84
CA ALA A 19 1.02 7.49 -12.67
C ALA A 19 0.28 6.15 -12.69
N ILE A 20 -0.21 5.67 -11.54
CA ILE A 20 -1.01 4.45 -11.45
C ILE A 20 -2.33 4.57 -12.23
N LEU A 21 -3.05 5.69 -12.08
CA LEU A 21 -4.31 5.94 -12.81
C LEU A 21 -4.10 6.10 -14.32
N ALA A 22 -2.94 6.60 -14.75
CA ALA A 22 -2.57 6.68 -16.16
C ALA A 22 -2.25 5.30 -16.73
N ALA A 23 -1.42 4.52 -16.04
CA ALA A 23 -1.00 3.17 -16.45
C ALA A 23 -2.17 2.19 -16.57
N GLU A 24 -3.24 2.38 -15.79
CA GLU A 24 -4.51 1.64 -15.93
C GLU A 24 -5.19 1.89 -17.30
N LYS A 25 -4.99 3.05 -17.90
CA LYS A 25 -5.64 3.47 -19.16
C LYS A 25 -4.77 3.28 -20.40
N ASP A 26 -3.49 3.63 -20.31
CA ASP A 26 -2.60 3.71 -21.47
C ASP A 26 -1.62 2.53 -21.61
N ILE A 27 -1.66 1.58 -20.68
CA ILE A 27 -0.81 0.37 -20.63
C ILE A 27 0.69 0.71 -20.69
N LYS A 28 1.08 1.93 -20.32
CA LYS A 28 2.50 2.28 -20.20
C LYS A 28 3.03 1.79 -18.85
N PRO A 29 4.24 1.19 -18.82
CA PRO A 29 4.85 0.83 -17.55
C PRO A 29 5.22 2.08 -16.75
N ILE A 30 5.22 1.94 -15.42
CA ILE A 30 5.64 2.99 -14.50
C ILE A 30 7.15 2.88 -14.28
N GLU A 31 7.89 3.94 -14.55
CA GLU A 31 9.32 4.01 -14.30
C GLU A 31 9.59 4.60 -12.91
N LEU A 32 10.33 3.87 -12.09
CA LEU A 32 10.69 4.28 -10.74
C LEU A 32 12.20 4.40 -10.63
N VAL A 33 12.68 5.47 -10.01
CA VAL A 33 14.03 5.50 -9.46
C VAL A 33 13.93 5.29 -7.96
N VAL A 34 14.58 4.25 -7.45
CA VAL A 34 14.61 3.93 -6.03
C VAL A 34 16.02 4.08 -5.46
N LEU A 35 16.11 4.56 -4.22
CA LEU A 35 17.34 4.55 -3.44
C LEU A 35 17.33 3.32 -2.53
N ARG A 36 18.27 2.41 -2.76
CA ARG A 36 18.49 1.20 -1.96
C ARG A 36 19.88 1.26 -1.32
N GLY A 37 19.92 1.65 -0.05
CA GLY A 37 21.19 1.99 0.61
C GLY A 37 21.74 3.25 -0.04
N ASP A 38 22.93 3.14 -0.65
CA ASP A 38 23.60 4.23 -1.36
C ASP A 38 23.57 4.07 -2.89
N ARG A 39 22.64 3.26 -3.41
CA ARG A 39 22.53 2.95 -4.84
C ARG A 39 21.20 3.40 -5.39
N TYR A 40 21.26 4.18 -6.48
CA TYR A 40 20.11 4.47 -7.32
C TYR A 40 19.86 3.28 -8.26
N GLN A 41 18.62 2.82 -8.32
CA GLN A 41 18.19 1.77 -9.23
C GLN A 41 16.98 2.25 -10.03
N MET A 42 17.02 2.07 -11.34
CA MET A 42 15.87 2.26 -12.21
C MET A 42 15.07 0.95 -12.29
N ILE A 43 13.77 1.02 -12.06
CA ILE A 43 12.85 -0.12 -12.08
C ILE A 43 11.70 0.23 -13.01
N THR A 44 11.46 -0.62 -14.00
CA THR A 44 10.27 -0.55 -14.87
C THR A 44 9.22 -1.48 -14.29
N LEU A 45 8.07 -0.93 -13.92
CA LEU A 45 6.95 -1.66 -13.31
C LEU A 45 5.79 -1.76 -14.30
N ASP A 46 5.56 -2.97 -14.81
CA ASP A 46 4.46 -3.28 -15.73
C ASP A 46 3.15 -3.51 -14.95
N TYR A 47 2.57 -2.42 -14.43
CA TYR A 47 1.40 -2.46 -13.56
C TYR A 47 0.23 -1.67 -14.14
N HIS A 48 -0.89 -2.38 -14.35
CA HIS A 48 -2.12 -1.82 -14.95
C HIS A 48 -3.37 -2.09 -14.09
N GLY A 49 -3.19 -2.55 -12.85
CA GLY A 49 -4.30 -2.97 -11.99
C GLY A 49 -5.06 -1.85 -11.28
N GLY A 50 -4.81 -0.58 -11.64
CA GLY A 50 -5.42 0.60 -11.01
C GLY A 50 -5.01 0.82 -9.55
N LEU A 51 -5.68 1.74 -8.86
CA LEU A 51 -5.39 1.99 -7.44
C LEU A 51 -5.91 0.83 -6.57
N ARG A 52 -5.01 0.20 -5.82
CA ARG A 52 -5.36 -0.85 -4.85
C ARG A 52 -5.19 -0.33 -3.42
N TYR A 53 -6.30 -0.25 -2.71
CA TYR A 53 -6.33 0.05 -1.29
C TYR A 53 -6.65 -1.24 -0.53
N PRO A 54 -5.70 -1.78 0.26
CA PRO A 54 -5.97 -3.00 1.02
C PRO A 54 -7.06 -2.73 2.05
N SER A 55 -8.10 -3.53 2.00
CA SER A 55 -9.16 -3.57 3.00
C SER A 55 -9.03 -4.81 3.86
N LEU A 56 -9.43 -4.70 5.12
CA LEU A 56 -9.49 -5.85 6.01
C LEU A 56 -10.72 -6.69 5.64
N HIS A 57 -10.50 -7.96 5.33
CA HIS A 57 -11.55 -8.94 5.07
C HIS A 57 -11.37 -10.16 5.98
N ARG A 58 -12.50 -10.74 6.40
CA ARG A 58 -12.48 -12.03 7.11
C ARG A 58 -12.08 -13.14 6.15
N VAL A 59 -11.31 -14.09 6.67
CA VAL A 59 -11.04 -15.35 6.01
C VAL A 59 -12.04 -16.38 6.54
N ASP A 60 -12.80 -17.00 5.65
CA ASP A 60 -13.82 -17.99 6.02
C ASP A 60 -13.19 -19.15 6.81
N GLY A 61 -13.89 -19.60 7.86
CA GLY A 61 -13.43 -20.67 8.73
C GLY A 61 -12.35 -20.27 9.76
N THR A 62 -11.95 -19.00 9.82
CA THR A 62 -10.99 -18.52 10.84
C THR A 62 -11.69 -17.83 12.02
N PRO A 63 -11.20 -18.02 13.27
CA PRO A 63 -11.75 -17.32 14.42
C PRO A 63 -11.63 -15.79 14.28
N PRO A 64 -12.64 -15.01 14.73
CA PRO A 64 -12.70 -13.56 14.59
C PRO A 64 -11.79 -12.82 15.60
N ARG A 65 -10.50 -13.13 15.62
CA ARG A 65 -9.54 -12.65 16.66
C ARG A 65 -9.51 -11.13 16.82
N PHE A 66 -9.66 -10.38 15.73
CA PHE A 66 -9.62 -8.92 15.78
C PHE A 66 -10.81 -8.36 16.57
N ASP A 67 -12.01 -8.89 16.35
CA ASP A 67 -13.21 -8.50 17.10
C ASP A 67 -13.11 -8.95 18.55
N ASP A 68 -12.58 -10.16 18.81
CA ASP A 68 -12.40 -10.68 20.16
C ASP A 68 -11.43 -9.83 21.00
N ILE A 69 -10.34 -9.33 20.38
CA ILE A 69 -9.36 -8.44 21.03
C ILE A 69 -9.97 -7.06 21.31
N LEU A 70 -10.77 -6.54 20.38
CA LEU A 70 -11.41 -5.23 20.51
C LEU A 70 -12.66 -5.26 21.39
N ALA A 71 -13.15 -6.45 21.74
CA ALA A 71 -14.28 -6.60 22.63
C ALA A 71 -13.98 -6.03 24.03
N PRO A 72 -14.97 -5.43 24.70
CA PRO A 72 -14.81 -5.00 26.08
C PRO A 72 -14.39 -6.17 26.97
N SER A 73 -13.57 -5.87 27.98
CA SER A 73 -13.09 -6.88 28.93
C SER A 73 -14.27 -7.63 29.54
N LYS A 74 -14.19 -8.96 29.51
CA LYS A 74 -15.16 -9.85 30.17
C LYS A 74 -14.92 -9.94 31.68
N SER A 75 -13.80 -9.41 32.17
CA SER A 75 -13.53 -9.36 33.60
C SER A 75 -14.46 -8.36 34.27
N PRO A 76 -15.02 -8.67 35.45
CA PRO A 76 -15.79 -7.70 36.21
C PRO A 76 -14.90 -6.47 36.47
N LEU A 77 -15.52 -5.29 36.40
CA LEU A 77 -14.85 -4.05 36.77
C LEU A 77 -14.37 -4.18 38.23
N PRO A 78 -13.16 -3.71 38.57
CA PRO A 78 -12.74 -3.63 39.96
C PRO A 78 -13.75 -2.79 40.74
N ALA A 79 -14.02 -3.19 42.00
CA ALA A 79 -14.85 -2.40 42.88
C ALA A 79 -14.27 -0.98 42.99
N MET A 80 -15.11 0.02 42.74
CA MET A 80 -14.76 1.43 42.92
C MET A 80 -14.63 1.79 44.39
#